data_AF-A0A8X7VZK2-F1
#
_entry.id   AF-A0A8X7VZK2-F1
#
_cell.length_a   1.000
_cell.length_b   1.000
_cell.length_c   1.000
_cell.angle_alpha   90.00
_cell.angle_beta   90.00
_cell.angle_gamma   90.00
#
_symmetry.space_group_name_H-M   'P 1'
#
loop_
_entity.id
_entity.type
_entity.pdbx_description
1 polymer ?
#
loop_
_entity_poly.entity_id
_entity_poly.type
_entity_poly.pdbx_seq_one_letter_code
_entity_poly.pdbx_strand_id
1 'polypeptide(L)'
;MGTDERFSKLFNQTGFTIAVVKKALEVYQGFKDVNVLVDVGGGVGNTLGVVTSKYPDIKGINFDLTCALAQAPSYPGVEHVAGDMFVDVPKGDAMILKVSSSVHITLNS
;
A
#
# COMPACT_ATOMS: atom_id res chain seq x y z
N MET A 1 -21.64 -2.65 24.33
CA MET A 1 -20.63 -3.14 23.36
C MET A 1 -19.82 -1.92 22.92
N GLY A 2 -18.71 -1.64 23.63
CA GLY A 2 -17.91 -0.46 23.38
C GLY A 2 -16.91 -0.73 22.27
N THR A 3 -17.03 -0.03 21.15
CA THR A 3 -15.96 0.10 20.17
C THR A 3 -14.81 0.81 20.86
N ASP A 4 -13.75 0.08 21.20
CA ASP A 4 -12.59 0.68 21.85
C ASP A 4 -11.84 1.52 20.81
N GLU A 5 -12.14 2.82 20.82
CA GLU A 5 -11.51 3.84 19.98
C GLU A 5 -9.99 3.77 20.04
N ARG A 6 -9.39 3.26 21.13
CA ARG A 6 -7.94 3.11 21.25
C ARG A 6 -7.40 2.02 20.33
N PHE A 7 -8.12 0.91 20.15
CA PHE A 7 -7.72 -0.12 19.19
C PHE A 7 -7.93 0.37 17.76
N SER A 8 -9.04 1.05 17.46
CA SER A 8 -9.24 1.68 16.15
C SER A 8 -8.13 2.69 15.83
N LYS A 9 -7.74 3.50 16.81
CA LYS A 9 -6.64 4.48 16.67
C LYS A 9 -5.27 3.81 16.55
N LEU A 10 -5.03 2.69 17.23
CA LEU A 10 -3.79 1.89 17.12
C LEU A 10 -3.66 1.21 15.74
N PHE A 11 -4.76 0.73 15.17
CA PHE A 11 -4.81 0.24 13.78
C PHE A 11 -4.68 1.39 12.77
N ASN A 12 -5.19 2.58 13.10
CA ASN A 12 -5.06 3.80 12.30
C ASN A 12 -3.74 4.56 12.55
N GLN A 13 -2.86 4.04 13.40
CA GLN A 13 -1.51 4.56 13.56
C GLN A 13 -0.65 3.97 12.44
N THR A 14 -0.43 4.79 11.42
CA THR A 14 0.52 4.60 10.31
C THR A 14 1.79 3.82 10.69
N GLY A 15 2.34 4.05 11.88
CA GLY A 15 3.50 3.33 12.42
C GLY A 15 3.32 1.82 12.62
N PHE A 16 2.16 1.33 13.07
CA PHE A 16 1.92 -0.10 13.27
C PHE A 16 1.84 -0.85 11.93
N THR A 17 1.15 -0.27 10.94
CA THR A 17 1.10 -0.82 9.58
C THR A 17 2.48 -0.87 8.94
N ILE A 18 3.30 0.17 9.10
CA ILE A 18 4.68 0.19 8.58
C ILE A 18 5.53 -0.91 9.23
N ALA A 19 5.43 -1.11 10.54
CA ALA A 19 6.18 -2.15 11.24
C ALA A 19 5.81 -3.56 10.73
N VAL A 20 4.52 -3.83 10.53
CA VAL A 20 4.04 -5.11 9.97
C VAL A 20 4.54 -5.32 8.55
N VAL A 21 4.47 -4.31 7.67
CA VAL A 21 4.97 -4.42 6.30
C VAL A 21 6.48 -4.67 6.29
N LYS A 22 7.26 -3.94 7.10
CA LYS A 22 8.71 -4.17 7.23
C LYS A 22 9.02 -5.61 7.64
N LYS A 23 8.31 -6.14 8.63
CA LYS A 23 8.47 -7.53 9.09
C LYS A 23 8.04 -8.56 8.05
N ALA A 24 6.94 -8.33 7.34
CA ALA A 24 6.53 -9.19 6.25
C ALA A 24 7.59 -9.23 5.15
N LEU A 25 8.17 -8.08 4.80
CA LEU A 25 9.22 -8.01 3.79
C LEU A 25 10.51 -8.73 4.19
N GLU A 26 10.83 -8.91 5.48
CA GLU A 26 12.00 -9.69 5.91
C GLU A 26 11.94 -11.14 5.39
N VAL A 27 10.74 -11.73 5.31
CA VAL A 27 10.55 -13.13 4.90
C VAL A 27 9.91 -13.27 3.51
N TYR A 28 9.15 -12.29 3.05
CA TYR A 28 8.47 -12.32 1.76
C TYR A 28 9.36 -11.78 0.64
N GLN A 29 9.63 -12.63 -0.34
CA GLN A 29 10.49 -12.34 -1.49
C GLN A 29 9.69 -12.22 -2.80
N GLY A 30 8.37 -12.29 -2.76
CA GLY A 30 7.52 -12.30 -3.97
C GLY A 30 7.46 -10.98 -4.74
N PHE A 31 8.21 -9.95 -4.30
CA PHE A 31 8.37 -8.69 -5.04
C PHE A 31 9.67 -8.63 -5.87
N LYS A 32 10.54 -9.65 -5.82
CA LYS A 32 11.84 -9.61 -6.50
C LYS A 32 11.75 -9.40 -8.02
N ASP A 33 10.74 -9.97 -8.66
CA ASP A 33 10.58 -9.94 -10.12
C ASP A 33 9.40 -9.04 -10.56
N VAL A 34 8.88 -8.22 -9.64
CA VAL A 34 7.82 -7.24 -9.93
C VAL A 34 8.47 -5.97 -10.46
N ASN A 35 8.01 -5.44 -11.59
CA ASN A 35 8.45 -4.15 -12.12
C ASN A 35 7.49 -3.04 -11.69
N VAL A 36 6.18 -3.30 -11.74
CA VAL A 36 5.14 -2.34 -11.35
C VAL A 36 4.25 -2.93 -10.28
N LEU A 37 4.22 -2.29 -9.11
CA LEU A 37 3.39 -2.67 -7.97
C LEU A 37 2.31 -1.62 -7.71
N VAL A 38 1.04 -2.02 -7.74
CA VAL A 38 -0.09 -1.14 -7.44
C VAL A 38 -0.58 -1.37 -6.01
N ASP A 39 -0.67 -0.31 -5.21
CA ASP A 39 -1.28 -0.33 -3.87
C ASP A 39 -2.66 0.33 -3.96
N VAL A 40 -3.71 -0.50 -3.97
CA VAL A 40 -5.10 -0.07 -4.13
C VAL A 40 -5.68 0.24 -2.76
N GLY A 41 -6.17 1.46 -2.57
CA GLY A 41 -6.56 1.96 -1.25
C GLY A 41 -5.34 2.21 -0.36
N GLY A 42 -4.20 2.59 -0.96
CA GLY A 42 -2.91 2.74 -0.26
C GLY A 42 -2.82 3.99 0.63
N GLY A 43 -3.86 4.83 0.67
CA GLY A 43 -3.93 6.05 1.46
C GLY A 43 -2.81 7.00 1.09
N VAL A 44 -2.03 7.43 2.08
CA VAL A 44 -0.88 8.33 1.85
C VAL A 44 0.36 7.62 1.26
N GLY A 45 0.31 6.31 0.99
CA GLY A 45 1.39 5.59 0.28
C GLY A 45 2.53 5.07 1.15
N ASN A 46 2.35 5.01 2.47
CA ASN A 46 3.39 4.54 3.41
C ASN A 46 3.91 3.12 3.08
N THR A 47 3.03 2.21 2.64
CA THR A 47 3.40 0.83 2.30
C THR A 47 4.39 0.82 1.14
N LEU A 48 4.06 1.51 0.05
CA LEU A 48 4.94 1.61 -1.12
C LEU A 48 6.25 2.31 -0.80
N GLY A 49 6.26 3.35 0.04
CA GLY A 49 7.51 3.97 0.49
C GLY A 49 8.47 3.00 1.18
N VAL A 50 7.95 2.01 1.91
CA VAL A 50 8.78 0.94 2.50
C VAL A 50 9.20 -0.09 1.46
N VAL A 51 8.29 -0.47 0.56
CA VAL A 51 8.56 -1.48 -0.47
C VAL A 51 9.62 -0.99 -1.46
N THR A 52 9.45 0.21 -2.04
CA THR A 52 10.41 0.77 -3.00
C THR A 52 11.75 1.11 -2.35
N SER A 53 11.78 1.41 -1.05
CA SER A 53 13.05 1.54 -0.31
C SER A 53 13.82 0.21 -0.20
N LYS A 54 13.15 -0.93 -0.23
CA LYS A 54 13.78 -2.26 -0.20
C LYS A 54 14.07 -2.80 -1.60
N TYR A 55 13.19 -2.52 -2.54
CA TYR A 55 13.27 -2.95 -3.94
C TYR A 55 13.26 -1.70 -4.83
N PRO A 56 14.41 -1.02 -4.98
CA PRO A 56 14.48 0.28 -5.65
C PRO A 56 14.16 0.23 -7.15
N ASP A 57 14.21 -0.95 -7.76
CA ASP A 57 13.86 -1.16 -9.17
C ASP A 57 12.34 -1.22 -9.40
N ILE A 58 11.53 -1.35 -8.35
CA ILE A 58 10.07 -1.37 -8.45
C ILE A 58 9.54 0.05 -8.65
N LYS A 59 8.71 0.22 -9.66
CA LYS A 59 7.81 1.37 -9.78
C LYS A 59 6.53 1.11 -8.96
N GLY A 60 6.33 1.89 -7.91
CA GLY A 60 5.10 1.89 -7.12
C GLY A 60 4.03 2.82 -7.69
N ILE A 61 2.78 2.37 -7.74
CA ILE A 61 1.60 3.19 -8.02
C ILE A 61 0.70 3.16 -6.77
N ASN A 62 0.66 4.26 -6.03
CA ASN A 62 -0.27 4.42 -4.92
C ASN A 62 -1.61 4.94 -5.48
N PHE A 63 -2.65 4.11 -5.41
CA PHE A 63 -3.96 4.40 -5.99
C PHE A 63 -5.03 4.55 -4.91
N ASP A 64 -5.63 5.73 -4.80
CA ASP A 64 -6.69 6.01 -3.82
C ASP A 64 -7.56 7.20 -4.27
N LEU A 65 -8.59 7.54 -3.51
CA LEU A 65 -9.41 8.72 -3.73
C LEU A 65 -8.58 10.01 -3.54
N THR A 66 -8.95 11.07 -4.27
CA THR A 66 -8.28 12.38 -4.18
C THR A 66 -8.18 12.90 -2.76
N CYS A 67 -9.20 12.68 -1.92
CA CYS A 67 -9.21 13.11 -0.53
C CYS A 67 -8.16 12.39 0.34
N ALA A 68 -7.85 11.12 0.05
CA ALA A 68 -6.83 10.36 0.75
C ALA A 68 -5.40 10.78 0.34
N LEU A 69 -5.23 11.16 -0.93
CA LEU A 69 -3.94 11.56 -1.50
C LEU A 69 -3.56 13.02 -1.20
N ALA A 70 -4.49 13.84 -0.71
CA ALA A 70 -4.28 15.28 -0.52
C ALA A 70 -3.07 15.66 0.34
N GLN A 71 -2.63 14.77 1.24
CA GLN A 71 -1.47 14.95 2.10
C GLN A 71 -0.41 13.85 1.91
N ALA A 72 -0.44 13.13 0.78
CA ALA A 72 0.54 12.10 0.48
C ALA A 72 1.93 12.73 0.27
N PRO A 73 2.95 12.34 1.04
CA PRO A 73 4.31 12.81 0.82
C PRO A 73 4.90 12.12 -0.42
N SER A 74 5.90 12.76 -1.04
CA SER A 74 6.63 12.12 -2.14
C SER A 74 7.54 11.01 -1.62
N TYR A 75 7.48 9.83 -2.24
CA TYR A 75 8.42 8.74 -2.03
C TYR A 75 9.17 8.43 -3.32
N PRO A 76 10.50 8.18 -3.27
CA PRO A 76 11.24 7.70 -4.42
C PRO A 76 10.64 6.42 -5.00
N GLY A 77 10.48 6.40 -6.33
CA GLY A 77 9.89 5.27 -7.05
C GLY A 77 8.37 5.15 -6.93
N VAL A 78 7.66 6.09 -6.29
CA VAL A 78 6.19 6.03 -6.11
C VAL A 78 5.49 7.15 -6.87
N GLU A 79 4.45 6.78 -7.62
CA GLU A 79 3.51 7.68 -8.29
C GLU A 79 2.15 7.65 -7.57
N HIS A 80 1.59 8.81 -7.27
CA HIS A 80 0.25 8.93 -6.68
C HIS A 80 -0.80 9.14 -7.76
N VAL A 81 -1.76 8.22 -7.85
CA VAL A 81 -2.81 8.24 -8.88
C VAL A 81 -4.17 8.28 -8.20
N ALA A 82 -4.94 9.33 -8.46
CA ALA A 82 -6.29 9.45 -7.93
C ALA A 82 -7.28 8.66 -8.80
N GLY A 83 -8.22 7.94 -8.16
CA GLY A 83 -9.33 7.31 -8.87
C GLY A 83 -10.25 6.51 -7.96
N ASP A 84 -11.20 5.82 -8.57
CA ASP A 84 -12.17 4.96 -7.89
C ASP A 84 -11.94 3.50 -8.29
N MET A 85 -11.53 2.67 -7.35
CA MET A 85 -11.25 1.24 -7.58
C MET A 85 -12.48 0.43 -7.99
N PHE A 86 -13.69 0.94 -7.77
CA PHE A 86 -14.92 0.30 -8.26
C PHE A 86 -15.21 0.60 -9.73
N VAL A 87 -14.50 1.56 -10.32
CA VAL A 87 -14.62 1.94 -11.73
C VAL A 87 -13.47 1.35 -12.55
N ASP A 88 -12.23 1.62 -12.15
CA ASP A 88 -11.03 1.10 -12.82
C ASP A 88 -9.84 1.08 -11.85
N VAL A 89 -8.85 0.24 -12.15
CA VAL A 89 -7.61 0.11 -11.38
C VAL A 89 -6.41 0.18 -12.32
N PRO A 90 -5.35 0.94 -12.00
CA PRO A 90 -4.13 0.99 -12.81
C PRO A 90 -3.54 -0.41 -13.04
N LYS A 91 -2.94 -0.62 -14.22
CA LYS A 91 -2.26 -1.88 -14.53
C LYS A 91 -0.91 -1.97 -13.82
N GLY A 92 -0.57 -3.17 -13.37
CA GLY A 92 0.73 -3.53 -12.83
C GLY A 92 0.90 -5.05 -12.81
N ASP A 93 2.12 -5.49 -12.52
CA ASP A 93 2.47 -6.92 -12.47
C ASP A 93 1.88 -7.58 -11.22
N ALA A 94 1.80 -6.82 -10.13
CA ALA A 94 1.21 -7.25 -8.87
C ALA A 94 0.40 -6.12 -8.23
N MET A 95 -0.57 -6.52 -7.40
CA MET A 95 -1.42 -5.59 -6.66
C MET A 95 -1.47 -5.96 -5.17
N ILE A 96 -1.48 -4.93 -4.32
CA ILE A 96 -1.78 -5.03 -2.90
C ILE A 96 -3.14 -4.40 -2.67
N LEU A 97 -4.01 -5.12 -1.97
CA LEU A 97 -5.25 -4.60 -1.42
C LEU A 97 -5.24 -4.78 0.09
N LYS A 98 -5.36 -3.68 0.82
CA LYS A 98 -5.44 -3.71 2.28
C LYS A 98 -6.86 -3.45 2.75
N VAL A 99 -7.56 -4.51 3.15
CA VAL A 99 -8.83 -4.40 3.85
C VAL A 99 -8.50 -4.24 5.34
N SER A 100 -9.25 -3.43 6.10
CA SER A 100 -9.01 -3.08 7.52
C SER A 100 -8.91 -4.26 8.51
N SER A 101 -8.90 -5.50 8.03
CA SER A 101 -8.74 -6.74 8.80
C SER A 101 -7.89 -7.81 8.11
N SER A 102 -7.41 -7.60 6.86
CA SER A 102 -6.64 -8.60 6.09
C SER A 102 -5.85 -7.94 4.93
N VAL A 103 -4.61 -8.38 4.71
CA VAL A 103 -3.80 -8.01 3.53
C VAL A 103 -3.98 -9.10 2.47
N HIS A 104 -4.42 -8.74 1.27
CA HIS A 104 -4.58 -9.64 0.13
C HIS A 104 -3.63 -9.20 -1.00
N ILE A 105 -2.87 -10.14 -1.56
CA ILE A 105 -1.95 -9.91 -2.68
C ILE A 105 -2.40 -10.81 -3.83
N THR A 106 -2.63 -10.22 -5.00
CA THR A 106 -2.96 -10.95 -6.23
C THR A 106 -1.88 -10.70 -7.27
N LEU A 107 -1.45 -11.78 -7.93
CA LEU A 107 -0.56 -11.72 -9.10
C LEU A 107 -1.45 -11.68 -10.35
N ASN A 108 -1.22 -10.73 -11.24
CA ASN A 108 -1.88 -10.75 -12.54
C ASN A 108 -1.20 -11.77 -13.44
N SER A 109 -1.99 -12.67 -14.03
CA SER A 109 -1.55 -13.62 -15.06
C SER A 109 -1.69 -12.99 -16.44
#